data_AF-A0A2T2W249-F1
#
_entry.id   AF-A0A2T2W249-F1
#
_cell.length_a   1.000
_cell.length_b   1.000
_cell.length_c   1.000
_cell.angle_alpha   90.00
_cell.angle_beta   90.00
_cell.angle_gamma   90.00
#
_symmetry.space_group_name_H-M   'P 1'
#
loop_
_entity.id
_entity.type
_entity.pdbx_description
1 polymer ?
#
loop_
_entity_poly.entity_id
_entity_poly.type
_entity_poly.pdbx_seq_one_letter_code
_entity_poly.pdbx_strand_id
1 'polypeptide(L)'
;MTPEPDSTRPWLSIKRLVLIVLTALVGLVVVQSLLSSWKEPQVASRLQLYQTDLLLEGSAWQGEGLPSDQWPKLREGLVGKDPIATAQKQYEEVRQQAAEGLDEGRSLQAETAVPLSNSLADEANAGKPLSRRVQTALTQQELLIDRLDIRLGLMEAYQGKPEAAIRRWQQVRDRETAAASAMRTADTLIRLWQDQQAAPGDDVWLQESLDGWFEYRALEKVYEIQAQTGDRSGDSSSADRLAQLQAQEQVTAENKLVKLVLLSTVPALGAVIGLGLLIWLGAQRVLRGSQSVLQHNAGRGWEVPWTAETIWQVLIAGFFFVGQILLPLVLG
;
A
#
# COMPACT_ATOMS: atom_id res chain seq x y z
N MET A 1 0.42 -42.45 64.68
CA MET A 1 -0.52 -43.21 63.83
C MET A 1 -1.69 -42.27 63.57
N THR A 2 -1.97 -41.69 62.41
CA THR A 2 -1.48 -41.78 61.02
C THR A 2 -1.93 -40.46 60.35
N PRO A 3 -1.10 -39.77 59.55
CA PRO A 3 -1.59 -38.76 58.62
C PRO A 3 -2.29 -39.47 57.44
N GLU A 4 -3.52 -39.08 57.10
CA GLU A 4 -4.14 -39.49 55.83
C GLU A 4 -3.49 -38.72 54.66
N PRO A 5 -3.20 -39.39 53.54
CA PRO A 5 -2.50 -38.80 52.41
C PRO A 5 -3.44 -38.07 51.44
N ASP A 6 -2.86 -37.08 50.77
CA ASP A 6 -3.34 -36.34 49.61
C ASP A 6 -4.30 -37.12 48.69
N SER A 7 -5.53 -36.61 48.57
CA SER A 7 -6.36 -36.85 47.40
C SER A 7 -5.96 -35.85 46.31
N THR A 8 -5.06 -36.33 45.44
CA THR A 8 -4.64 -35.67 44.20
C THR A 8 -5.84 -35.18 43.38
N ARG A 9 -6.12 -33.87 43.45
CA ARG A 9 -6.83 -33.20 42.35
C ARG A 9 -5.90 -33.25 41.14
N PRO A 10 -6.28 -33.87 40.00
CA PRO A 10 -5.45 -33.77 38.81
C PRO A 10 -5.38 -32.29 38.43
N TRP A 11 -4.17 -31.73 38.53
CA TRP A 11 -3.86 -30.31 38.31
C TRP A 11 -4.20 -29.84 36.88
N LEU A 12 -4.55 -30.78 36.01
CA LEU A 12 -5.13 -30.57 34.68
C LEU A 12 -6.38 -31.44 34.56
N SER A 13 -7.56 -30.81 34.68
CA SER A 13 -8.77 -31.48 34.20
C SER A 13 -8.63 -31.72 32.69
N ILE A 14 -9.10 -32.86 32.18
CA ILE A 14 -9.07 -33.19 30.74
C ILE A 14 -9.63 -32.03 29.90
N LYS A 15 -10.64 -31.33 30.44
CA LYS A 15 -11.20 -30.10 29.87
C LYS A 15 -10.16 -28.98 29.70
N ARG A 16 -9.29 -28.73 30.71
CA ARG A 16 -8.20 -27.76 30.63
C ARG A 16 -7.11 -28.19 29.65
N LEU A 17 -6.79 -29.48 29.57
CA LEU A 17 -5.79 -29.99 28.63
C LEU A 17 -6.25 -29.83 27.17
N VAL A 18 -7.51 -30.16 26.88
CA VAL A 18 -8.13 -29.93 25.57
C VAL A 18 -8.15 -28.44 25.23
N LEU A 19 -8.47 -27.58 26.20
CA LEU A 19 -8.48 -26.12 26.01
C LEU A 19 -7.09 -25.55 25.70
N ILE A 20 -6.04 -26.03 26.36
CA ILE A 20 -4.65 -25.62 26.10
C ILE A 20 -4.23 -26.04 24.69
N VAL A 21 -4.52 -27.29 24.30
CA VAL A 21 -4.19 -27.80 22.95
C VAL A 21 -4.96 -27.02 21.88
N LEU A 22 -6.26 -26.79 22.08
CA LEU A 22 -7.09 -26.04 21.15
C LEU A 22 -6.63 -24.58 21.03
N THR A 23 -6.25 -23.96 22.15
CA THR A 23 -5.68 -22.60 22.17
C THR A 23 -4.36 -22.54 21.44
N ALA A 24 -3.47 -23.52 21.63
CA ALA A 24 -2.19 -23.56 20.94
C ALA A 24 -2.38 -23.75 19.42
N LEU A 25 -3.36 -24.56 19.01
CA LEU A 25 -3.71 -24.79 17.62
C LEU A 25 -4.31 -23.54 16.97
N VAL A 26 -5.26 -22.89 17.65
CA VAL A 26 -5.82 -21.59 17.22
C VAL A 26 -4.74 -20.52 17.20
N GLY A 27 -3.89 -20.45 18.22
CA GLY A 27 -2.76 -19.52 18.28
C GLY A 27 -1.77 -19.72 17.15
N LEU A 28 -1.46 -20.98 16.79
CA LEU A 28 -0.61 -21.30 15.66
C LEU A 28 -1.24 -20.86 14.33
N VAL A 29 -2.53 -21.15 14.13
CA VAL A 29 -3.28 -20.74 12.93
C VAL A 29 -3.39 -19.21 12.84
N VAL A 30 -3.64 -18.52 13.95
CA VAL A 30 -3.72 -17.05 14.00
C VAL A 30 -2.35 -16.41 13.76
N VAL A 31 -1.28 -16.95 14.33
CA VAL A 31 0.10 -16.47 14.08
C VAL A 31 0.49 -16.68 12.62
N GLN A 32 0.16 -17.84 12.04
CA GLN A 32 0.39 -18.10 10.61
C GLN A 32 -0.45 -17.20 9.71
N SER A 33 -1.72 -16.97 10.05
CA SER A 33 -2.61 -16.06 9.32
C SER A 33 -2.13 -14.60 9.41
N LEU A 34 -1.62 -14.16 10.56
CA LEU A 34 -1.03 -12.83 10.73
C LEU A 34 0.27 -12.67 9.92
N LEU A 35 1.15 -13.68 9.93
CA LEU A 35 2.38 -13.71 9.11
C LEU A 35 2.06 -13.70 7.61
N SER A 36 0.95 -14.34 7.20
CA SER A 36 0.48 -14.34 5.81
C SER A 36 -0.19 -13.03 5.43
N SER A 37 -0.98 -12.42 6.31
CA SER A 37 -1.63 -11.11 6.09
C SER A 37 -0.62 -9.97 5.98
N TRP A 38 0.55 -10.09 6.61
CA TRP A 38 1.68 -9.18 6.37
C TRP A 38 2.25 -9.26 4.95
N LYS A 39 2.00 -10.35 4.21
CA LYS A 39 2.34 -10.48 2.79
C LYS A 39 1.22 -10.00 1.86
N GLU A 40 0.06 -9.61 2.39
CA GLU A 40 -1.02 -9.05 1.55
C GLU A 40 -0.69 -7.59 1.21
N PRO A 41 -0.48 -7.28 -0.08
CA PRO A 41 0.17 -6.04 -0.50
C PRO A 41 -0.70 -4.79 -0.35
N GLN A 42 -1.99 -4.87 -0.05
CA GLN A 42 -2.91 -3.76 -0.34
C GLN A 42 -2.70 -2.49 0.48
N VAL A 43 -2.22 -2.55 1.73
CA VAL A 43 -2.00 -1.34 2.55
C VAL A 43 -0.54 -0.88 2.50
N ALA A 44 0.40 -1.82 2.60
CA ALA A 44 1.83 -1.52 2.54
C ALA A 44 2.22 -0.94 1.16
N SER A 45 1.72 -1.54 0.06
CA SER A 45 2.03 -1.06 -1.29
C SER A 45 1.46 0.32 -1.55
N ARG A 46 0.25 0.63 -1.07
CA ARG A 46 -0.36 1.97 -1.23
C ARG A 46 0.45 3.05 -0.51
N LEU A 47 0.91 2.77 0.71
CA LEU A 47 1.77 3.72 1.43
C LEU A 47 3.12 3.88 0.74
N GLN A 48 3.70 2.78 0.25
CA GLN A 48 4.96 2.81 -0.48
C GLN A 48 4.82 3.66 -1.75
N LEU A 49 3.82 3.38 -2.59
CA LEU A 49 3.55 4.16 -3.80
C LEU A 49 3.28 5.63 -3.50
N TYR A 50 2.57 5.96 -2.41
CA TYR A 50 2.35 7.34 -2.02
C TYR A 50 3.66 8.08 -1.69
N GLN A 51 4.57 7.44 -0.96
CA GLN A 51 5.90 8.00 -0.69
C GLN A 51 6.71 8.15 -1.98
N THR A 52 6.62 7.15 -2.87
CA THR A 52 7.25 7.20 -4.19
C THR A 52 6.70 8.34 -5.05
N ASP A 53 5.39 8.59 -5.01
CA ASP A 53 4.72 9.68 -5.74
C ASP A 53 5.14 11.05 -5.20
N LEU A 54 5.19 11.20 -3.87
CA LEU A 54 5.74 12.41 -3.24
C LEU A 54 7.20 12.65 -3.65
N LEU A 55 8.00 11.58 -3.72
CA LEU A 55 9.39 11.64 -4.16
C LEU A 55 9.50 12.05 -5.63
N LEU A 56 8.72 11.44 -6.52
CA LEU A 56 8.68 11.77 -7.95
C LEU A 56 8.28 13.22 -8.17
N GLU A 57 7.15 13.65 -7.60
CA GLU A 57 6.67 15.02 -7.71
C GLU A 57 7.65 16.02 -7.09
N GLY A 58 8.17 15.73 -5.90
CA GLY A 58 9.17 16.59 -5.23
C GLY A 58 10.49 16.70 -6.02
N SER A 59 10.86 15.66 -6.76
CA SER A 59 12.08 15.64 -7.58
C SER A 59 12.06 16.61 -8.77
N ALA A 60 10.87 17.05 -9.18
CA ALA A 60 10.69 18.00 -10.28
C ALA A 60 11.00 19.45 -9.88
N TRP A 61 11.10 19.75 -8.58
CA TRP A 61 11.45 21.09 -8.11
C TRP A 61 12.88 21.45 -8.54
N GLN A 62 13.09 22.67 -9.00
CA GLN A 62 14.39 23.13 -9.52
C GLN A 62 15.17 23.99 -8.53
N GLY A 63 14.66 24.14 -7.30
CA GLY A 63 15.33 24.92 -6.25
C GLY A 63 15.11 26.43 -6.38
N GLU A 64 13.94 26.87 -6.84
CA GLU A 64 13.61 28.29 -6.95
C GLU A 64 13.85 29.01 -5.61
N GLY A 65 14.59 30.12 -5.63
CA GLY A 65 14.99 30.86 -4.42
C GLY A 65 16.25 30.33 -3.70
N LEU A 66 16.85 29.23 -4.15
CA LEU A 66 18.14 28.74 -3.64
C LEU A 66 19.31 29.14 -4.58
N PRO A 67 20.52 29.34 -4.03
CA PRO A 67 21.73 29.47 -4.85
C PRO A 67 21.96 28.22 -5.71
N SER A 68 22.41 28.42 -6.96
CA SER A 68 22.52 27.37 -7.98
C SER A 68 23.47 26.21 -7.63
N ASP A 69 24.38 26.42 -6.67
CA ASP A 69 25.32 25.42 -6.16
C ASP A 69 24.77 24.57 -5.00
N GLN A 70 23.69 25.03 -4.35
CA GLN A 70 23.12 24.38 -3.16
C GLN A 70 22.05 23.35 -3.50
N TRP A 71 21.21 23.63 -4.51
CA TRP A 71 20.14 22.72 -4.90
C TRP A 71 20.64 21.33 -5.31
N PRO A 72 21.69 21.16 -6.14
CA PRO A 72 22.16 19.82 -6.52
C PRO A 72 22.57 18.95 -5.32
N LYS A 73 23.21 19.56 -4.32
CA LYS A 73 23.64 18.86 -3.09
C LYS A 73 22.44 18.48 -2.21
N LEU A 74 21.49 19.40 -2.07
CA LEU A 74 20.28 19.17 -1.28
C LEU A 74 19.40 18.10 -1.94
N ARG A 75 19.25 18.15 -3.27
CA ARG A 75 18.53 17.17 -4.07
C ARG A 75 19.11 15.77 -3.90
N GLU A 76 20.43 15.62 -4.02
CA GLU A 76 21.08 14.33 -3.82
C GLU A 76 20.85 13.76 -2.42
N GLY A 77 20.88 14.62 -1.39
CA GLY A 77 20.65 14.21 0.00
C GLY A 77 19.19 13.89 0.34
N LEU A 78 18.22 14.58 -0.27
CA LEU A 78 16.79 14.42 0.03
C LEU A 78 16.09 13.38 -0.85
N VAL A 79 16.42 13.35 -2.14
CA VAL A 79 15.70 12.58 -3.17
C VAL A 79 16.60 11.52 -3.81
N GLY A 80 17.91 11.55 -3.55
CA GLY A 80 18.88 10.62 -4.10
C GLY A 80 19.42 11.03 -5.47
N LYS A 81 20.36 10.23 -6.00
CA LYS A 81 21.05 10.48 -7.28
C LYS A 81 20.16 10.26 -8.50
N ASP A 82 19.27 9.27 -8.43
CA ASP A 82 18.36 8.91 -9.52
C ASP A 82 16.96 8.61 -8.96
N PRO A 83 16.14 9.65 -8.74
CA PRO A 83 14.82 9.51 -8.13
C PRO A 83 13.86 8.72 -9.02
N ILE A 84 13.95 8.87 -10.34
CA ILE A 84 13.06 8.21 -11.30
C ILE A 84 13.37 6.72 -11.36
N ALA A 85 14.64 6.32 -11.48
CA ALA A 85 14.99 4.90 -11.48
C ALA A 85 14.69 4.21 -10.15
N THR A 86 14.84 4.94 -9.03
CA THR A 86 14.46 4.45 -7.70
C THR A 86 12.95 4.23 -7.61
N ALA A 87 12.16 5.20 -8.06
CA ALA A 87 10.72 5.08 -8.13
C ALA A 87 10.27 3.94 -9.03
N GLN A 88 10.87 3.79 -10.22
CA GLN A 88 10.55 2.71 -11.15
C GLN A 88 10.74 1.34 -10.49
N LYS A 89 11.83 1.13 -9.73
CA LYS A 89 12.04 -0.13 -9.00
C LYS A 89 10.94 -0.42 -7.98
N GLN A 90 10.53 0.60 -7.21
CA GLN A 90 9.46 0.45 -6.22
C GLN A 90 8.12 0.13 -6.88
N TYR A 91 7.82 0.79 -8.01
CA TYR A 91 6.63 0.49 -8.80
C TYR A 91 6.64 -0.92 -9.39
N GLU A 92 7.78 -1.39 -9.90
CA GLU A 92 7.93 -2.74 -10.45
C GLU A 92 7.77 -3.80 -9.35
N GLU A 93 8.32 -3.57 -8.16
CA GLU A 93 8.15 -4.45 -7.00
C GLU A 93 6.67 -4.57 -6.61
N VAL A 94 5.96 -3.44 -6.51
CA VAL A 94 4.52 -3.45 -6.21
C VAL A 94 3.72 -4.13 -7.32
N ARG A 95 4.11 -3.93 -8.59
CA ARG A 95 3.48 -4.59 -9.75
C ARG A 95 3.71 -6.10 -9.73
N GLN A 96 4.89 -6.57 -9.34
CA GLN A 96 5.20 -7.98 -9.18
C GLN A 96 4.36 -8.60 -8.06
N GLN A 97 4.31 -7.97 -6.88
CA GLN A 97 3.48 -8.43 -5.77
C GLN A 97 1.99 -8.47 -6.15
N ALA A 98 1.53 -7.47 -6.92
CA ALA A 98 0.18 -7.45 -7.43
C ALA A 98 -0.08 -8.62 -8.39
N ALA A 99 0.85 -8.96 -9.28
CA ALA A 99 0.72 -10.10 -10.19
C ALA A 99 0.71 -11.43 -9.43
N GLU A 100 1.61 -11.62 -8.46
CA GLU A 100 1.67 -12.84 -7.63
C GLU A 100 0.35 -13.09 -6.88
N GLY A 101 -0.21 -12.05 -6.25
CA GLY A 101 -1.50 -12.17 -5.55
C GLY A 101 -2.69 -12.43 -6.49
N LEU A 102 -2.60 -11.99 -7.75
CA LEU A 102 -3.60 -12.27 -8.77
C LEU A 102 -3.59 -13.77 -9.14
N ASP A 103 -2.40 -14.33 -9.39
CA ASP A 103 -2.24 -15.74 -9.71
C ASP A 103 -2.69 -16.65 -8.56
N GLU A 104 -2.36 -16.28 -7.32
CA GLU A 104 -2.87 -16.96 -6.12
C GLU A 104 -4.40 -16.89 -6.04
N GLY A 105 -5.00 -15.71 -6.22
CA GLY A 105 -6.46 -15.56 -6.19
C GLY A 105 -7.18 -16.37 -7.28
N ARG A 106 -6.60 -16.47 -8.48
CA ARG A 106 -7.14 -17.31 -9.58
C ARG A 106 -7.09 -18.79 -9.24
N SER A 107 -6.02 -19.25 -8.56
CA SER A 107 -5.92 -20.64 -8.11
C SER A 107 -7.02 -20.99 -7.10
N LEU A 108 -7.28 -20.12 -6.12
CA LEU A 108 -8.34 -20.29 -5.12
C LEU A 108 -9.74 -20.29 -5.75
N GLN A 109 -9.95 -19.47 -6.79
CA GLN A 109 -11.20 -19.47 -7.55
C GLN A 109 -11.42 -20.79 -8.29
N ALA A 110 -10.37 -21.35 -8.90
CA ALA A 110 -10.43 -22.62 -9.63
C ALA A 110 -10.73 -23.81 -8.70
N GLU A 111 -10.15 -23.83 -7.50
CA GLU A 111 -10.43 -24.85 -6.48
C GLU A 111 -11.87 -24.81 -5.98
N THR A 112 -12.44 -23.61 -5.83
CA THR A 112 -13.84 -23.42 -5.40
C THR A 112 -14.86 -23.80 -6.49
N ALA A 113 -14.42 -23.92 -7.75
CA ALA A 113 -15.27 -24.21 -8.91
C ALA A 113 -15.42 -25.71 -9.23
N VAL A 114 -14.78 -26.62 -8.47
CA VAL A 114 -14.94 -28.06 -8.66
C VAL A 114 -16.36 -28.49 -8.21
N PRO A 115 -17.21 -29.07 -9.08
CA PRO A 115 -18.54 -29.49 -8.68
C PRO A 115 -18.42 -30.72 -7.78
N LEU A 116 -18.79 -30.59 -6.50
CA LEU A 116 -19.06 -31.73 -5.64
C LEU A 116 -20.30 -32.44 -6.19
N SER A 117 -20.07 -33.33 -7.15
CA SER A 117 -21.07 -34.24 -7.67
C SER A 117 -21.36 -35.26 -6.58
N ASN A 118 -22.29 -34.91 -5.68
CA ASN A 118 -23.15 -35.77 -4.85
C ASN A 118 -23.46 -35.11 -3.50
N SER A 119 -24.43 -34.19 -3.45
CA SER A 119 -25.30 -34.03 -2.27
C SER A 119 -26.51 -33.19 -2.64
N LEU A 120 -27.67 -33.61 -2.13
CA LEU A 120 -28.99 -33.09 -2.43
C LEU A 120 -29.12 -31.64 -1.99
N ALA A 121 -29.51 -30.79 -2.94
CA ALA A 121 -30.23 -29.52 -2.81
C ALA A 121 -30.44 -28.98 -1.37
N ASP A 122 -29.48 -28.19 -0.87
CA ASP A 122 -29.76 -27.03 0.01
C ASP A 122 -28.56 -26.08 0.27
N GLU A 123 -27.35 -26.34 -0.23
CA GLU A 123 -26.17 -25.46 -0.02
C GLU A 123 -25.89 -24.44 -1.14
N ALA A 124 -26.85 -24.15 -2.01
CA ALA A 124 -26.64 -23.29 -3.19
C ALA A 124 -26.37 -21.80 -2.88
N ASN A 125 -26.40 -21.36 -1.61
CA ASN A 125 -26.19 -19.97 -1.21
C ASN A 125 -24.97 -19.73 -0.29
N ALA A 126 -24.42 -20.73 0.39
CA ALA A 126 -23.32 -20.54 1.34
C ALA A 126 -21.98 -20.14 0.68
N GLY A 127 -21.74 -20.55 -0.57
CA GLY A 127 -20.50 -20.25 -1.32
C GLY A 127 -20.54 -18.97 -2.19
N LYS A 128 -21.73 -18.41 -2.46
CA LYS A 128 -21.90 -17.20 -3.30
C LYS A 128 -21.27 -15.92 -2.76
N PRO A 129 -21.24 -15.63 -1.44
CA PRO A 129 -20.62 -14.40 -0.95
C PRO A 129 -19.09 -14.46 -1.03
N LEU A 130 -18.49 -15.64 -0.84
CA LEU A 130 -17.03 -15.82 -0.93
C LEU A 130 -16.54 -15.66 -2.38
N SER A 131 -17.18 -16.33 -3.33
CA SER A 131 -16.79 -16.24 -4.75
C SER A 131 -16.92 -14.82 -5.32
N ARG A 132 -17.94 -14.05 -4.91
CA ARG A 132 -18.06 -12.62 -5.29
C ARG A 132 -16.96 -11.76 -4.68
N ARG A 133 -16.55 -12.02 -3.44
CA ARG A 133 -15.45 -11.29 -2.78
C ARG A 133 -14.12 -11.55 -3.48
N VAL A 134 -13.83 -12.82 -3.79
CA VAL A 134 -12.63 -13.21 -4.55
C VAL A 134 -12.63 -12.57 -5.93
N GLN A 135 -13.75 -12.61 -6.67
CA GLN A 135 -13.87 -11.94 -7.97
C GLN A 135 -13.61 -10.43 -7.87
N THR A 136 -14.17 -9.77 -6.85
CA THR A 136 -13.98 -8.33 -6.63
C THR A 136 -12.52 -8.01 -6.35
N ALA A 137 -11.84 -8.82 -5.53
CA ALA A 137 -10.42 -8.67 -5.23
C ALA A 137 -9.56 -8.85 -6.48
N LEU A 138 -9.85 -9.87 -7.31
CA LEU A 138 -9.16 -10.11 -8.58
C LEU A 138 -9.31 -8.91 -9.54
N THR A 139 -10.53 -8.40 -9.72
CA THR A 139 -10.76 -7.22 -10.56
C THR A 139 -10.03 -5.97 -10.03
N GLN A 140 -10.00 -5.77 -8.71
CA GLN A 140 -9.22 -4.65 -8.12
C GLN A 140 -7.72 -4.80 -8.38
N GLN A 141 -7.21 -6.03 -8.36
CA GLN A 141 -5.80 -6.32 -8.59
C GLN A 141 -5.43 -6.11 -10.07
N GLU A 142 -6.29 -6.52 -11.00
CA GLU A 142 -6.14 -6.26 -12.44
C GLU A 142 -6.08 -4.75 -12.72
N LEU A 143 -7.02 -3.98 -12.15
CA LEU A 143 -7.03 -2.51 -12.28
C LEU A 143 -5.76 -1.86 -11.73
N LEU A 144 -5.24 -2.38 -10.61
CA LEU A 144 -4.00 -1.89 -10.03
C LEU A 144 -2.81 -2.17 -10.97
N ILE A 145 -2.71 -3.38 -11.53
CA ILE A 145 -1.65 -3.74 -12.46
C ILE A 145 -1.72 -2.86 -13.71
N ASP A 146 -2.90 -2.64 -14.30
CA ASP A 146 -3.07 -1.78 -15.47
C ASP A 146 -2.58 -0.36 -15.19
N ARG A 147 -2.94 0.21 -14.03
CA ARG A 147 -2.47 1.53 -13.60
C ARG A 147 -0.96 1.57 -13.42
N LEU A 148 -0.39 0.56 -12.78
CA LEU A 148 1.06 0.46 -12.58
C LEU A 148 1.78 0.34 -13.91
N ASP A 149 1.27 -0.47 -14.83
CA ASP A 149 1.85 -0.67 -16.16
C ASP A 149 1.82 0.65 -16.98
N ILE A 150 0.73 1.43 -16.91
CA ILE A 150 0.66 2.77 -17.52
C ILE A 150 1.74 3.70 -16.96
N ARG A 151 1.84 3.81 -15.62
CA ARG A 151 2.80 4.67 -14.91
C ARG A 151 4.25 4.26 -15.14
N LEU A 152 4.54 2.96 -15.10
CA LEU A 152 5.86 2.39 -15.43
C LEU A 152 6.27 2.71 -16.86
N GLY A 153 5.34 2.63 -17.82
CA GLY A 153 5.62 3.03 -19.19
C GLY A 153 6.00 4.51 -19.30
N LEU A 154 5.32 5.41 -18.59
CA LEU A 154 5.69 6.83 -18.56
C LEU A 154 7.10 7.06 -17.99
N MET A 155 7.46 6.34 -16.92
CA MET A 155 8.83 6.39 -16.38
C MET A 155 9.87 5.86 -17.37
N GLU A 156 9.58 4.77 -18.07
CA GLU A 156 10.45 4.20 -19.12
C GLU A 156 10.63 5.20 -20.27
N ALA A 157 9.54 5.80 -20.74
CA ALA A 157 9.55 6.75 -21.83
C ALA A 157 10.35 8.01 -21.48
N TYR A 158 10.16 8.54 -20.26
CA TYR A 158 10.91 9.69 -19.76
C TYR A 158 12.42 9.41 -19.63
N GLN A 159 12.80 8.19 -19.27
CA GLN A 159 14.19 7.74 -19.20
C GLN A 159 14.81 7.42 -20.57
N GLY A 160 14.15 7.80 -21.68
CA GLY A 160 14.66 7.55 -23.02
C GLY A 160 14.53 6.11 -23.49
N LYS A 161 13.57 5.34 -22.95
CA LYS A 161 13.25 3.96 -23.37
C LYS A 161 11.82 3.87 -23.94
N PRO A 162 11.46 4.64 -24.99
CA PRO A 162 10.09 4.68 -25.50
C PRO A 162 9.62 3.32 -26.03
N GLU A 163 10.49 2.47 -26.57
CA GLU A 163 10.10 1.15 -27.08
C GLU A 163 9.68 0.20 -25.94
N ALA A 164 10.28 0.33 -24.75
CA ALA A 164 9.86 -0.43 -23.57
C ALA A 164 8.48 0.05 -23.11
N ALA A 165 8.29 1.37 -23.03
CA ALA A 165 7.03 1.99 -22.65
C ALA A 165 5.88 1.58 -23.58
N ILE A 166 6.10 1.66 -24.90
CA ILE A 166 5.11 1.28 -25.92
C ILE A 166 4.72 -0.19 -25.77
N ARG A 167 5.68 -1.11 -25.58
CA ARG A 167 5.36 -2.53 -25.36
C ARG A 167 4.52 -2.73 -24.11
N ARG A 168 4.81 -2.02 -23.03
CA ARG A 168 4.05 -2.11 -21.78
C ARG A 168 2.63 -1.60 -21.94
N TRP A 169 2.43 -0.47 -22.61
CA TRP A 169 1.10 0.05 -22.90
C TRP A 169 0.31 -0.85 -23.86
N GLN A 170 0.97 -1.46 -24.85
CA GLN A 170 0.33 -2.45 -25.73
C GLN A 170 -0.21 -3.64 -24.93
N GLN A 171 0.52 -4.12 -23.92
CA GLN A 171 0.03 -5.18 -23.04
C GLN A 171 -1.22 -4.78 -22.24
N VAL A 172 -1.37 -3.51 -21.87
CA VAL A 172 -2.58 -3.01 -21.20
C VAL A 172 -3.74 -2.89 -22.19
N ARG A 173 -3.48 -2.34 -23.37
CA ARG A 173 -4.49 -2.18 -24.43
C ARG A 173 -5.03 -3.53 -24.93
N ASP A 174 -4.16 -4.52 -25.12
CA ASP A 174 -4.52 -5.80 -25.73
C ASP A 174 -5.07 -6.82 -24.71
N ARG A 175 -5.14 -6.46 -23.42
CA ARG A 175 -5.64 -7.32 -22.34
C ARG A 175 -7.16 -7.28 -22.28
N GLU A 176 -7.79 -8.45 -22.40
CA GLU A 176 -9.26 -8.59 -22.42
C GLU A 176 -9.95 -8.10 -21.14
N THR A 177 -9.27 -8.21 -20.00
CA THR A 177 -9.80 -7.80 -18.69
C THR A 177 -9.53 -6.34 -18.35
N ALA A 178 -8.78 -5.61 -19.19
CA ALA A 178 -8.45 -4.23 -18.92
C ALA A 178 -9.69 -3.33 -18.97
N ALA A 179 -9.75 -2.36 -18.06
CA ALA A 179 -10.82 -1.37 -18.10
C ALA A 179 -10.71 -0.49 -19.35
N ALA A 180 -11.85 -0.13 -19.93
CA ALA A 180 -11.89 0.73 -21.13
C ALA A 180 -11.13 2.05 -20.96
N SER A 181 -11.11 2.62 -19.74
CA SER A 181 -10.32 3.82 -19.44
C SER A 181 -8.81 3.54 -19.45
N ALA A 182 -8.36 2.39 -18.95
CA ALA A 182 -6.96 2.00 -19.00
C ALA A 182 -6.52 1.76 -20.45
N MET A 183 -7.33 1.05 -21.24
CA MET A 183 -7.07 0.82 -22.66
C MET A 183 -6.98 2.14 -23.44
N ARG A 184 -7.94 3.07 -23.24
CA ARG A 184 -7.91 4.39 -23.90
C ARG A 184 -6.68 5.20 -23.51
N THR A 185 -6.28 5.16 -22.24
CA THR A 185 -5.08 5.85 -21.76
C THR A 185 -3.83 5.25 -22.39
N ALA A 186 -3.71 3.92 -22.43
CA ALA A 186 -2.63 3.24 -23.10
C ALA A 186 -2.57 3.59 -24.61
N ASP A 187 -3.70 3.60 -25.30
CA ASP A 187 -3.77 4.01 -26.72
C ASP A 187 -3.32 5.45 -26.95
N THR A 188 -3.79 6.40 -26.11
CA THR A 188 -3.35 7.79 -26.19
C THR A 188 -1.84 7.91 -25.99
N LEU A 189 -1.28 7.22 -24.99
CA LEU A 189 0.17 7.25 -24.72
C LEU A 189 0.99 6.58 -25.84
N ILE A 190 0.52 5.47 -26.40
CA ILE A 190 1.14 4.82 -27.56
C ILE A 190 1.19 5.82 -28.73
N ARG A 191 0.07 6.45 -29.08
CA ARG A 191 0.01 7.43 -30.19
C ARG A 191 0.95 8.62 -29.96
N LEU A 192 1.01 9.16 -28.75
CA LEU A 192 1.86 10.31 -28.42
C LEU A 192 3.36 9.98 -28.56
N TRP A 193 3.80 8.79 -28.13
CA TRP A 193 5.22 8.41 -28.16
C TRP A 193 5.65 7.72 -29.45
N GLN A 194 4.77 6.93 -30.08
CA GLN A 194 5.06 6.21 -31.31
C GLN A 194 4.83 7.07 -32.55
N ASP A 195 3.65 7.67 -32.66
CA ASP A 195 3.22 8.37 -33.87
C ASP A 195 3.54 9.87 -33.82
N GLN A 196 3.95 10.37 -32.65
CA GLN A 196 4.18 11.80 -32.39
C GLN A 196 2.97 12.66 -32.77
N GLN A 197 1.77 12.15 -32.47
CA GLN A 197 0.49 12.79 -32.81
C GLN A 197 -0.35 13.04 -31.57
N ALA A 198 -0.78 14.28 -31.39
CA ALA A 198 -1.75 14.67 -30.38
C ALA A 198 -3.12 14.88 -31.04
N ALA A 199 -4.17 14.29 -30.46
CA ALA A 199 -5.55 14.50 -30.89
C ALA A 199 -6.23 15.58 -30.03
N PRO A 200 -7.28 16.26 -30.55
CA PRO A 200 -8.08 17.18 -29.75
C PRO A 200 -8.70 16.47 -28.53
N GLY A 201 -8.53 17.05 -27.34
CA GLY A 201 -9.04 16.51 -26.09
C GLY A 201 -8.15 15.45 -25.41
N ASP A 202 -6.96 15.17 -25.95
CA ASP A 202 -5.98 14.30 -25.29
C ASP A 202 -5.50 14.89 -23.96
N ASP A 203 -5.36 16.21 -23.89
CA ASP A 203 -5.01 16.94 -22.67
C ASP A 203 -6.06 16.77 -21.57
N VAL A 204 -7.34 16.97 -21.89
CA VAL A 204 -8.45 16.78 -20.94
C VAL A 204 -8.52 15.32 -20.47
N TRP A 205 -8.40 14.37 -21.39
CA TRP A 205 -8.42 12.95 -21.04
C TRP A 205 -7.26 12.54 -20.12
N LEU A 206 -6.05 13.06 -20.37
CA LEU A 206 -4.89 12.75 -19.55
C LEU A 206 -4.99 13.37 -18.15
N GLN A 207 -5.58 14.55 -18.01
CA GLN A 207 -5.89 15.15 -16.70
C GLN A 207 -6.92 14.35 -15.89
N GLU A 208 -7.85 13.67 -16.57
CA GLU A 208 -8.84 12.81 -15.90
C GLU A 208 -8.29 11.42 -15.53
N SER A 209 -7.29 10.93 -16.28
CA SER A 209 -6.79 9.56 -16.17
C SER A 209 -5.47 9.41 -15.42
N LEU A 210 -4.66 10.47 -15.37
CA LEU A 210 -3.37 10.51 -14.70
C LEU A 210 -3.37 11.60 -13.63
N ASP A 211 -2.43 11.47 -12.69
CA ASP A 211 -2.29 12.36 -11.56
C ASP A 211 -0.81 12.63 -11.25
N GLY A 212 -0.54 13.83 -10.74
CA GLY A 212 0.77 14.23 -10.23
C GLY A 212 1.85 14.18 -11.31
N TRP A 213 3.00 13.57 -11.00
CA TRP A 213 4.15 13.54 -11.91
C TRP A 213 3.81 12.92 -13.27
N PHE A 214 2.97 11.88 -13.32
CA PHE A 214 2.61 11.19 -14.55
C PHE A 214 1.76 12.06 -15.49
N GLU A 215 0.83 12.81 -14.90
CA GLU A 215 0.01 13.79 -15.61
C GLU A 215 0.87 14.86 -16.25
N TYR A 216 1.78 15.48 -15.48
CA TYR A 216 2.69 16.52 -15.98
C TYR A 216 3.52 16.05 -17.17
N ARG A 217 4.08 14.83 -17.11
CA ARG A 217 4.89 14.28 -18.21
C ARG A 217 4.08 13.96 -19.45
N ALA A 218 2.85 13.48 -19.28
CA ALA A 218 1.97 13.20 -20.41
C ALA A 218 1.51 14.51 -21.09
N LEU A 219 1.12 15.51 -20.31
CA LEU A 219 0.70 16.82 -20.82
C LEU A 219 1.84 17.60 -21.47
N GLU A 220 3.04 17.54 -20.87
CA GLU A 220 4.26 18.09 -21.48
C GLU A 220 4.44 17.53 -22.89
N LYS A 221 4.33 16.20 -23.05
CA LYS A 221 4.46 15.56 -24.36
C LYS A 221 3.38 16.00 -25.36
N VAL A 222 2.13 16.14 -24.91
CA VAL A 222 1.04 16.66 -25.75
C VAL A 222 1.34 18.07 -26.25
N TYR A 223 1.73 18.97 -25.35
CA TYR A 223 1.99 20.37 -25.69
C TYR A 223 3.25 20.55 -26.55
N GLU A 224 4.28 19.72 -26.36
CA GLU A 224 5.43 19.65 -27.25
C GLU A 224 5.03 19.31 -28.70
N ILE A 225 4.21 18.26 -28.88
CA ILE A 225 3.74 17.84 -30.19
C ILE A 225 2.87 18.91 -30.85
N GLN A 226 1.95 19.52 -30.08
CA GLN A 226 1.09 20.60 -30.57
C GLN A 226 1.90 21.85 -30.99
N ALA A 227 2.92 22.21 -30.20
CA ALA A 227 3.82 23.31 -30.52
C ALA A 227 4.60 23.05 -31.83
N GLN A 228 5.03 21.81 -32.06
CA GLN A 228 5.72 21.41 -33.30
C GLN A 228 4.80 21.41 -34.53
N THR A 229 3.53 21.01 -34.35
CA THR A 229 2.56 20.88 -35.44
C THR A 229 1.91 22.23 -35.82
N GLY A 230 2.18 23.30 -35.06
CA GLY A 230 1.73 24.65 -35.37
C GLY A 230 0.25 24.88 -35.06
N ASP A 231 -0.21 24.44 -33.88
CA ASP A 231 -1.56 24.70 -33.39
C ASP A 231 -1.87 26.21 -33.35
N ARG A 232 -2.72 26.66 -34.27
CA ARG A 232 -3.24 28.04 -34.40
C ARG A 232 -4.60 28.19 -33.72
N SER A 233 -4.89 27.43 -32.66
CA SER A 233 -6.12 27.60 -31.89
C SER A 233 -6.07 28.92 -31.08
N GLY A 234 -7.01 29.81 -31.38
CA GLY A 234 -6.94 31.25 -31.12
C GLY A 234 -7.19 31.74 -29.69
N ASP A 235 -6.89 30.96 -28.64
CA ASP A 235 -7.15 31.38 -27.24
C ASP A 235 -5.91 31.34 -26.33
N SER A 236 -4.86 30.57 -26.65
CA SER A 236 -3.54 30.58 -25.99
C SER A 236 -2.58 29.70 -26.81
N SER A 237 -1.31 30.11 -27.01
CA SER A 237 -0.36 29.29 -27.77
C SER A 237 0.02 28.02 -26.99
N SER A 238 0.37 26.92 -27.67
CA SER A 238 0.84 25.70 -27.00
C SER A 238 2.09 25.95 -26.14
N ALA A 239 2.91 26.94 -26.51
CA ALA A 239 4.06 27.39 -25.72
C ALA A 239 3.65 28.05 -24.40
N ASP A 240 2.58 28.85 -24.40
CA ASP A 240 2.04 29.45 -23.16
C ASP A 240 1.50 28.37 -22.23
N ARG A 241 0.78 27.38 -22.77
CA ARG A 241 0.27 26.23 -22.00
C ARG A 241 1.41 25.42 -21.38
N LEU A 242 2.50 25.18 -22.13
CA LEU A 242 3.69 24.49 -21.62
C LEU A 242 4.37 25.29 -20.50
N ALA A 243 4.53 26.60 -20.67
CA ALA A 243 5.13 27.47 -19.64
C ALA A 243 4.27 27.50 -18.37
N GLN A 244 2.95 27.57 -18.51
CA GLN A 244 2.01 27.51 -17.39
C GLN A 244 2.08 26.16 -16.66
N LEU A 245 2.13 25.06 -17.42
CA LEU A 245 2.26 23.70 -16.86
C LEU A 245 3.55 23.56 -16.03
N GLN A 246 4.68 24.04 -16.55
CA GLN A 246 5.96 24.01 -15.85
C GLN A 246 5.95 24.85 -14.57
N ALA A 247 5.37 26.05 -14.62
CA ALA A 247 5.22 26.90 -13.43
C ALA A 247 4.35 26.23 -12.36
N GLN A 248 3.25 25.58 -12.78
CA GLN A 248 2.38 24.84 -11.87
C GLN A 248 3.08 23.61 -11.26
N GLU A 249 3.88 22.89 -12.05
CA GLU A 249 4.68 21.76 -11.56
C GLU A 249 5.68 22.24 -10.49
N GLN A 250 6.36 23.38 -10.69
CA GLN A 250 7.33 23.89 -9.70
C GLN A 250 6.71 24.18 -8.33
N VAL A 251 5.57 24.89 -8.32
CA VAL A 251 4.84 25.20 -7.06
C VAL A 251 4.34 23.94 -6.38
N THR A 252 3.87 22.96 -7.17
CA THR A 252 3.38 21.69 -6.63
C THR A 252 4.53 20.84 -6.09
N ALA A 253 5.62 20.73 -6.83
CA ALA A 253 6.82 19.99 -6.47
C ALA A 253 7.43 20.48 -5.16
N GLU A 254 7.51 21.80 -4.95
CA GLU A 254 7.98 22.38 -3.69
C GLU A 254 7.14 21.90 -2.50
N ASN A 255 5.81 22.01 -2.60
CA ASN A 255 4.88 21.56 -1.56
C ASN A 255 5.00 20.06 -1.28
N LYS A 256 5.23 19.24 -2.31
CA LYS A 256 5.39 17.79 -2.20
C LYS A 256 6.71 17.42 -1.54
N LEU A 257 7.78 18.15 -1.84
CA LEU A 257 9.08 18.01 -1.18
C LEU A 257 8.98 18.36 0.31
N VAL A 258 8.28 19.45 0.68
CA VAL A 258 8.03 19.79 2.10
C VAL A 258 7.29 18.66 2.82
N LYS A 259 6.25 18.09 2.19
CA LYS A 259 5.52 16.94 2.76
C LYS A 259 6.43 15.72 2.92
N LEU A 260 7.28 15.42 1.94
CA LEU A 260 8.24 14.31 1.99
C LEU A 260 9.22 14.47 3.16
N VAL A 261 9.76 15.68 3.34
CA VAL A 261 10.66 15.99 4.46
C VAL A 261 9.94 15.81 5.80
N LEU A 262 8.71 16.29 5.94
CA LEU A 262 7.93 16.12 7.17
C LEU A 262 7.65 14.65 7.48
N LEU A 263 7.29 13.86 6.46
CA LEU A 263 6.98 12.44 6.62
C LEU A 263 8.20 11.61 7.03
N SER A 264 9.40 11.99 6.57
CA SER A 264 10.65 11.30 6.88
C SER A 264 11.29 11.77 8.19
N THR A 265 11.21 13.05 8.53
CA THR A 265 11.90 13.62 9.70
C THR A 265 11.15 13.39 11.01
N VAL A 266 9.81 13.41 11.01
CA VAL A 266 9.01 13.26 12.24
C VAL A 266 9.23 11.91 12.94
N PRO A 267 9.19 10.75 12.24
CA PRO A 267 9.47 9.46 12.87
C PRO A 267 10.91 9.37 13.39
N ALA A 268 11.89 9.90 12.65
CA ALA A 268 13.29 9.87 13.05
C ALA A 268 13.54 10.70 14.33
N LEU A 269 12.96 11.90 14.40
CA LEU A 269 13.00 12.73 15.62
C LEU A 269 12.32 12.02 16.79
N GLY A 270 11.16 11.40 16.56
CA GLY A 270 10.48 10.59 17.57
C GLY A 270 11.35 9.44 18.09
N ALA A 271 12.08 8.75 17.21
CA ALA A 271 13.00 7.68 17.57
C ALA A 271 14.20 8.19 18.37
N VAL A 272 14.82 9.31 17.98
CA VAL A 272 15.94 9.93 18.71
C VAL A 272 15.49 10.40 20.09
N ILE A 273 14.34 11.08 20.18
CA ILE A 273 13.76 11.53 21.45
C ILE A 273 13.42 10.33 22.33
N GLY A 274 12.76 9.31 21.77
CA GLY A 274 12.42 8.08 22.46
C GLY A 274 13.65 7.34 23.00
N LEU A 275 14.69 7.19 22.18
CA LEU A 275 15.95 6.58 22.59
C LEU A 275 16.66 7.42 23.67
N GLY A 276 16.68 8.74 23.51
CA GLY A 276 17.23 9.66 24.51
C GLY A 276 16.51 9.54 25.85
N LEU A 277 15.18 9.46 25.83
CA LEU A 277 14.36 9.22 27.02
C LEU A 277 14.65 7.85 27.62
N LEU A 278 14.78 6.79 26.82
CA LEU A 278 15.11 5.45 27.31
C LEU A 278 16.50 5.40 27.96
N ILE A 279 17.51 6.01 27.34
CA ILE A 279 18.86 6.11 27.90
C ILE A 279 18.83 6.89 29.20
N TRP A 280 18.12 8.03 29.24
CA TRP A 280 17.99 8.86 30.43
C TRP A 280 17.28 8.11 31.56
N LEU A 281 16.16 7.44 31.28
CA LEU A 281 15.43 6.62 32.27
C LEU A 281 16.28 5.44 32.76
N GLY A 282 17.02 4.78 31.87
CA GLY A 282 17.94 3.69 32.20
C GLY A 282 19.09 4.17 33.10
N ALA A 283 19.77 5.25 32.72
CA ALA A 283 20.82 5.87 33.53
C ALA A 283 20.29 6.34 34.89
N GLN A 284 19.11 6.95 34.92
CA GLN A 284 18.44 7.34 36.15
C GLN A 284 18.14 6.13 37.04
N ARG A 285 17.72 5.00 36.46
CA ARG A 285 17.44 3.76 37.18
C ARG A 285 18.68 3.12 37.77
N VAL A 286 19.82 3.18 37.08
CA VAL A 286 21.12 2.65 37.55
C VAL A 286 21.72 3.55 38.63
N LEU A 287 21.72 4.87 38.43
CA LEU A 287 22.37 5.82 39.35
C LEU A 287 21.52 6.12 40.59
N ARG A 288 20.18 6.19 40.46
CA ARG A 288 19.27 6.60 41.55
C ARG A 288 18.44 5.45 42.12
N GLY A 289 18.52 4.25 41.57
CA GLY A 289 17.87 3.05 42.12
C GLY A 289 16.38 3.25 42.41
N SER A 290 16.01 3.22 43.69
CA SER A 290 14.64 3.38 44.22
C SER A 290 14.07 4.79 44.12
N GLN A 291 14.91 5.82 43.90
CA GLN A 291 14.46 7.20 43.68
C GLN A 291 14.28 7.54 42.19
N SER A 292 14.34 6.54 41.31
CA SER A 292 14.10 6.75 39.86
C SER A 292 12.62 6.98 39.55
N VAL A 293 12.32 7.68 38.45
CA VAL A 293 10.94 7.94 38.00
C VAL A 293 10.17 6.64 37.78
N LEU A 294 10.86 5.61 37.26
CA LEU A 294 10.30 4.27 37.04
C LEU A 294 9.91 3.54 38.34
N GLN A 295 10.55 3.85 39.48
CA GLN A 295 10.24 3.24 40.78
C GLN A 295 9.17 4.00 41.56
N HIS A 296 8.88 5.26 41.22
CA HIS A 296 7.97 6.13 41.98
C HIS A 296 6.53 5.57 42.08
N ASN A 297 6.11 4.75 41.12
CA ASN A 297 4.80 4.08 41.10
C ASN A 297 4.88 2.54 41.12
N ALA A 298 6.06 1.94 41.32
CA ALA A 298 6.23 0.49 41.23
C ALA A 298 5.41 -0.30 42.26
N GLY A 299 5.04 0.32 43.38
CA GLY A 299 4.17 -0.26 44.41
C GLY A 299 2.67 -0.06 44.18
N ARG A 300 2.25 0.69 43.15
CA ARG A 300 0.84 0.85 42.79
C ARG A 300 0.54 -0.12 41.64
N GLY A 301 0.19 -1.36 42.00
CA GLY A 301 -0.34 -2.30 41.02
C GLY A 301 -1.58 -1.69 40.38
N TRP A 302 -1.63 -1.66 39.05
CA TRP A 302 -2.88 -1.38 38.34
C TRP A 302 -3.83 -2.53 38.66
N GLU A 303 -4.75 -2.32 39.59
CA GLU A 303 -5.80 -3.28 39.90
C GLU A 303 -6.75 -3.32 38.70
N VAL A 304 -6.47 -4.24 37.78
CA VAL A 304 -7.43 -4.61 36.74
C VAL A 304 -8.55 -5.36 37.47
N PRO A 305 -9.80 -4.87 37.52
CA PRO A 305 -10.90 -5.57 38.21
C PRO A 305 -11.34 -6.87 37.50
N TRP A 306 -10.63 -7.24 36.43
CA TRP A 306 -10.91 -8.37 35.57
C TRP A 306 -9.88 -9.44 35.89
N THR A 307 -10.34 -10.65 36.21
CA THR A 307 -9.43 -11.79 36.34
C THR A 307 -9.05 -12.29 34.94
N ALA A 308 -7.94 -13.04 34.84
CA ALA A 308 -7.54 -13.67 33.58
C ALA A 308 -8.66 -14.54 32.98
N GLU A 309 -9.51 -15.13 33.84
CA GLU A 309 -10.69 -15.88 33.42
C GLU A 309 -11.76 -14.99 32.75
N THR A 310 -12.02 -13.80 33.26
CA THR A 310 -12.95 -12.85 32.64
C THR A 310 -12.47 -12.42 31.26
N ILE A 311 -11.16 -12.19 31.09
CA ILE A 311 -10.57 -11.87 29.79
C ILE A 311 -10.81 -13.03 28.80
N TRP A 312 -10.55 -14.26 29.24
CA TRP A 312 -10.76 -15.47 28.44
C TRP A 312 -12.23 -15.70 28.06
N GLN A 313 -13.17 -15.47 28.98
CA GLN A 313 -14.60 -15.59 28.71
C GLN A 313 -15.08 -14.55 27.70
N VAL A 314 -14.67 -13.29 27.83
CA VAL A 314 -15.06 -12.23 26.87
C VAL A 314 -14.44 -12.50 25.50
N LEU A 315 -13.21 -13.01 25.44
CA LEU A 315 -12.53 -13.26 24.18
C LEU A 315 -13.07 -14.50 23.44
N ILE A 316 -13.31 -15.62 24.12
CA ILE A 316 -13.91 -16.81 23.50
C ILE A 316 -15.42 -16.64 23.31
N ALA A 317 -16.17 -16.36 24.37
CA ALA A 317 -17.65 -16.41 24.32
C ALA A 317 -18.26 -15.11 23.78
N GLY A 318 -17.61 -13.97 23.99
CA GLY A 318 -18.01 -12.71 23.37
C GLY A 318 -17.48 -12.64 21.94
N PHE A 319 -16.20 -12.35 21.80
CA PHE A 319 -15.61 -12.01 20.50
C PHE A 319 -15.63 -13.19 19.50
N PHE A 320 -15.15 -14.37 19.90
CA PHE A 320 -15.05 -15.51 18.98
C PHE A 320 -16.43 -16.13 18.68
N PHE A 321 -17.23 -16.46 19.69
CA PHE A 321 -18.54 -17.10 19.47
C PHE A 321 -19.53 -16.15 18.79
N VAL A 322 -19.63 -14.88 19.20
CA VAL A 322 -20.53 -13.94 18.52
C VAL A 322 -20.04 -13.62 17.11
N GLY A 323 -18.74 -13.38 16.94
CA GLY A 323 -18.15 -12.99 15.66
C GLY A 323 -18.08 -14.12 14.62
N GLN A 324 -17.72 -15.33 15.04
CA GLN A 324 -17.44 -16.46 14.13
C GLN A 324 -18.60 -17.45 14.01
N ILE A 325 -19.52 -17.48 14.98
CA ILE A 325 -20.62 -18.45 14.98
C ILE A 325 -21.96 -17.74 14.92
N LEU A 326 -22.28 -16.87 15.87
CA LEU A 326 -23.63 -16.27 15.98
C LEU A 326 -23.95 -15.31 14.82
N LEU A 327 -23.07 -14.35 14.54
CA LEU A 327 -23.28 -13.36 13.49
C LEU A 327 -23.40 -14.01 12.10
N PRO A 328 -22.52 -14.96 11.71
CA PRO A 328 -22.68 -15.71 10.47
C PRO A 328 -23.97 -16.55 10.40
N LEU A 329 -24.48 -17.05 11.52
CA LEU A 329 -25.74 -17.83 11.54
C LEU A 329 -26.99 -16.95 11.42
N VAL A 330 -26.92 -15.71 11.91
CA VAL A 330 -28.06 -14.77 11.96
C VAL A 330 -28.09 -13.83 10.75
N LEU A 331 -26.93 -13.47 10.21
CA LEU A 331 -26.77 -12.52 9.11
C LEU A 331 -26.23 -13.15 7.82
N GLY A 332 -25.84 -14.43 7.87
CA GLY A 332 -25.43 -15.23 6.71
C GLY A 332 -26.59 -16.03 6.14
#